data_AF-A0A024TSB3-F1
#
_entry.id   AF-A0A024TSB3-F1
#
_cell.length_a   1.000
_cell.length_b   1.000
_cell.length_c   1.000
_cell.angle_alpha   90.00
_cell.angle_beta   90.00
_cell.angle_gamma   90.00
#
_symmetry.space_group_name_H-M   'P 1'
#
loop_
_entity.id
_entity.type
_entity.pdbx_description
1 polymer ?
#
loop_
_entity_poly.entity_id
_entity_poly.type
_entity_poly.pdbx_seq_one_letter_code
_entity_poly.pdbx_strand_id
1 'polypeptide(L)'
;MEHNIRIQVVCQPPNSPDLNVLDLGFFRALQTLQQRQNCKTIEELVEAVKSAWTDIPMDNLQRNFLTLQSVMVEVIKAAGGNGFSIPHMKKAHLSRRGELPEAVTCPRDVYESGCQKLQEFDSVKARATLADEVLAQHIDTTIEIAEEAILSSNNFSLQFILSTDGLEHEVNDDGDLHHVMYYL
;
A
#
# COMPACT_ATOMS: atom_id res chain seq x y z
N MET A 1 -28.67 29.95 6.61
CA MET A 1 -28.04 30.03 5.28
C MET A 1 -27.47 28.66 5.00
N GLU A 2 -28.01 27.94 4.02
CA GLU A 2 -27.44 26.67 3.60
C GLU A 2 -26.12 26.94 2.90
N HIS A 3 -25.01 26.53 3.52
CA HIS A 3 -23.71 26.56 2.89
C HIS A 3 -23.63 25.41 1.89
N ASN A 4 -23.86 25.72 0.61
CA ASN A 4 -23.73 24.73 -0.46
C ASN A 4 -22.24 24.42 -0.68
N ILE A 5 -21.76 23.31 -0.13
CA ILE A 5 -20.38 22.87 -0.26
C ILE A 5 -20.18 22.27 -1.65
N ARG A 6 -19.29 22.88 -2.45
CA ARG A 6 -18.84 22.32 -3.73
C ARG A 6 -17.56 21.51 -3.51
N ILE A 7 -17.69 20.19 -3.51
CA ILE A 7 -16.56 19.26 -3.41
C ILE A 7 -16.13 18.88 -4.83
N GLN A 8 -14.83 19.00 -5.11
CA GLN A 8 -14.22 18.47 -6.33
C GLN A 8 -13.28 17.34 -5.93
N VAL A 9 -13.45 16.19 -6.57
CA VAL A 9 -12.57 15.04 -6.39
C VAL A 9 -11.50 15.10 -7.47
N VAL A 10 -10.24 15.05 -7.05
CA VAL A 10 -9.08 14.94 -7.93
C VAL A 10 -8.51 13.52 -7.86
N CYS A 11 -8.05 13.00 -8.99
CA CYS A 11 -7.43 11.68 -9.02
C CYS A 11 -6.07 11.73 -8.34
N GLN A 12 -5.81 10.79 -7.42
CA GLN A 12 -4.46 10.48 -6.96
C GLN A 12 -3.95 9.24 -7.68
N PRO A 13 -2.69 9.26 -8.18
CA PRO A 13 -2.11 8.08 -8.81
C PRO A 13 -1.89 6.96 -7.78
N PRO A 14 -2.03 5.69 -8.19
CA PRO A 14 -1.81 4.55 -7.30
C PRO A 14 -0.36 4.52 -6.80
N ASN A 15 -0.15 3.93 -5.60
CA ASN A 15 1.16 3.74 -4.97
C ASN A 15 2.05 5.00 -4.90
N SER A 16 1.44 6.18 -4.79
CA SER A 16 2.14 7.47 -4.80
C SER A 16 1.91 8.26 -3.50
N PRO A 17 2.39 7.77 -2.34
CA PRO A 17 2.25 8.47 -1.06
C PRO A 17 2.93 9.85 -1.09
N ASP A 18 3.96 10.02 -1.92
CA ASP A 18 4.65 11.30 -2.13
C ASP A 18 3.78 12.37 -2.80
N LEU A 19 2.62 12.00 -3.33
CA LEU A 19 1.62 12.92 -3.90
C LEU A 19 0.42 13.16 -2.98
N ASN A 20 0.47 12.62 -1.75
CA ASN A 20 -0.48 12.93 -0.69
C ASN A 20 0.16 13.86 0.35
N VAL A 21 -0.35 15.09 0.45
CA VAL A 21 0.17 16.11 1.39
C VAL A 21 0.17 15.65 2.85
N LEU A 22 -0.77 14.77 3.22
CA LEU A 22 -0.89 14.26 4.58
C LEU A 22 0.22 13.24 4.90
N ASP A 23 0.47 12.30 3.98
CA ASP A 23 1.52 11.29 4.11
C ASP A 23 2.91 11.92 4.08
N LEU A 24 3.11 12.93 3.22
CA LEU A 24 4.40 13.57 2.99
C LEU A 24 5.06 14.16 4.25
N GLY A 25 4.25 14.68 5.17
CA GLY A 25 4.78 15.38 6.33
C GLY A 25 3.83 15.55 7.50
N PHE A 26 2.52 15.53 7.28
CA PHE A 26 1.56 15.75 8.37
C PHE A 26 1.52 14.56 9.32
N PHE A 27 1.23 13.36 8.80
CA PHE A 27 1.21 12.14 9.61
C PHE A 27 2.58 11.82 10.18
N ARG A 28 3.66 12.11 9.46
CA ARG A 28 5.03 11.94 9.96
C ARG A 28 5.31 12.81 11.18
N ALA A 29 4.87 14.08 11.16
CA ALA A 29 5.02 14.98 12.30
C ALA A 29 4.18 14.52 13.50
N LEU A 30 2.94 14.13 13.26
CA LEU A 30 2.02 13.63 14.28
C LEU A 30 2.55 12.35 14.94
N GLN A 31 3.02 11.40 14.13
CA GLN A 31 3.63 10.16 14.61
C GLN A 31 4.91 10.44 15.42
N THR A 32 5.76 11.37 14.97
CA THR A 32 6.98 11.74 15.71
C THR A 32 6.65 12.31 17.09
N LEU A 33 5.60 13.13 17.21
CA LEU A 33 5.17 13.71 18.48
C LEU A 33 4.52 12.65 19.38
N GLN A 34 3.67 11.80 18.81
CA GLN A 34 3.03 10.69 19.52
C GLN A 34 4.06 9.71 20.10
N GLN A 35 5.09 9.34 19.34
CA GLN A 35 6.15 8.42 19.78
C GLN A 35 6.92 8.92 21.01
N ARG A 36 6.96 10.24 21.24
CA ARG A 36 7.61 10.82 22.43
C ARG A 36 6.83 10.58 23.71
N GLN A 37 5.53 10.30 23.63
CA GLN A 37 4.66 10.15 24.79
C GLN A 37 4.60 8.71 25.35
N ASN A 38 5.21 7.72 24.69
CA ASN A 38 5.30 6.32 25.18
C ASN A 38 3.95 5.72 25.65
N CYS A 39 2.89 5.92 24.87
CA CYS A 39 1.54 5.44 25.17
C CYS A 39 1.49 3.90 25.30
N LYS A 40 0.81 3.40 26.33
CA LYS A 40 0.60 1.97 26.61
C LYS A 40 -0.86 1.54 26.47
N THR A 41 -1.78 2.49 26.42
CA THR A 41 -3.22 2.24 26.20
C THR A 41 -3.76 3.02 25.00
N ILE A 42 -4.95 2.66 24.55
CA ILE A 42 -5.64 3.37 23.46
C ILE A 42 -6.02 4.79 23.90
N GLU A 43 -6.44 4.95 25.16
CA GLU A 43 -6.83 6.25 25.72
C GLU A 43 -5.63 7.21 25.76
N GLU A 44 -4.47 6.71 26.21
CA GLU A 44 -3.22 7.48 26.19
C GLU A 44 -2.79 7.83 24.77
N LEU A 45 -2.98 6.92 23.80
CA LEU A 45 -2.69 7.18 22.40
C LEU A 45 -3.59 8.28 21.84
N VAL A 46 -4.89 8.23 22.11
CA VAL A 46 -5.85 9.24 21.66
C VAL A 46 -5.50 10.61 22.23
N GLU A 47 -5.14 10.69 23.51
CA GLU A 47 -4.74 11.95 24.14
C GLU A 47 -3.42 12.48 23.57
N ALA A 48 -2.43 11.61 23.36
CA ALA A 48 -1.17 11.99 22.74
C ALA A 48 -1.36 12.53 21.31
N VAL A 49 -2.27 11.94 20.53
CA VAL A 49 -2.61 12.42 19.19
C VAL A 49 -3.29 13.80 19.23
N LYS A 50 -4.21 14.03 20.18
CA LYS A 50 -4.86 15.34 20.35
C LYS A 50 -3.87 16.43 20.79
N SER A 51 -2.97 16.11 21.71
CA SER A 51 -1.88 17.01 22.11
C SER A 51 -1.00 17.31 20.90
N ALA A 52 -0.53 16.29 20.19
CA ALA A 52 0.29 16.45 19.00
C ALA A 52 -0.38 17.31 17.93
N TRP A 53 -1.69 17.13 17.69
CA TRP A 53 -2.46 17.97 16.78
C TRP A 53 -2.41 19.45 17.17
N THR A 54 -2.57 19.75 18.46
CA THR A 54 -2.53 21.12 19.00
C THR A 54 -1.13 21.72 18.93
N ASP A 55 -0.10 20.88 19.08
CA ASP A 55 1.31 21.29 19.10
C ASP A 55 1.91 21.50 17.70
N ILE A 56 1.27 20.98 16.63
CA ILE A 56 1.77 21.15 15.26
C ILE A 56 1.55 22.61 14.81
N PRO A 57 2.62 23.37 14.52
CA PRO A 57 2.47 24.73 14.01
C PRO A 57 1.84 24.70 12.62
N MET A 58 0.89 25.61 12.36
CA MET A 58 0.21 25.73 11.07
C MET A 58 1.18 25.93 9.89
N ASP A 59 2.31 26.60 10.13
CA ASP A 59 3.38 26.78 9.16
C ASP A 59 3.94 25.46 8.60
N ASN A 60 3.83 24.34 9.35
CA ASN A 60 4.22 23.02 8.84
C ASN A 60 3.36 22.59 7.66
N LEU A 61 2.07 22.91 7.66
CA LEU A 61 1.16 22.52 6.58
C LEU A 61 1.52 23.26 5.28
N GLN A 62 1.76 24.58 5.36
CA GLN A 62 2.24 25.36 4.22
C GLN A 62 3.54 24.78 3.64
N ARG A 63 4.46 24.39 4.52
CA ARG A 63 5.73 23.76 4.13
C ARG A 63 5.54 22.39 3.47
N ASN A 64 4.53 21.63 3.86
CA ASN A 64 4.18 20.36 3.22
C ASN A 64 3.65 20.60 1.80
N PHE A 65 2.78 21.61 1.60
CA PHE A 65 2.32 21.97 0.25
C PHE A 65 3.46 22.37 -0.68
N LEU A 66 4.42 23.18 -0.20
CA LEU A 66 5.61 23.52 -1.01
C LEU A 66 6.47 22.30 -1.32
N THR A 67 6.53 21.33 -0.40
CA THR A 67 7.23 20.07 -0.65
C THR A 67 6.49 19.24 -1.70
N LEU A 68 5.17 19.13 -1.60
CA LEU A 68 4.33 18.44 -2.59
C LEU A 68 4.53 19.03 -3.99
N GLN A 69 4.50 20.36 -4.13
CA GLN A 69 4.74 21.02 -5.41
C GLN A 69 6.17 20.76 -5.93
N SER A 70 7.16 20.73 -5.05
CA SER A 70 8.54 20.36 -5.41
C SER A 70 8.63 18.91 -5.90
N VAL A 71 7.92 17.99 -5.22
CA VAL A 71 7.84 16.58 -5.62
C VAL A 71 7.16 16.43 -6.98
N MET A 72 6.07 17.15 -7.24
CA MET A 72 5.40 17.15 -8.55
C MET A 72 6.35 17.55 -9.69
N VAL A 73 7.25 18.52 -9.45
CA VAL A 73 8.28 18.89 -10.43
C VAL A 73 9.27 17.73 -10.66
N GLU A 74 9.69 17.02 -9.62
CA GLU A 74 10.58 15.86 -9.76
C GLU A 74 9.88 14.67 -10.45
N VAL A 75 8.60 14.44 -10.18
CA VAL A 75 7.79 13.42 -10.88
C VAL A 75 7.76 13.69 -12.39
N ILE A 76 7.61 14.96 -12.80
CA ILE A 76 7.62 15.32 -14.23
C ILE A 76 9.01 15.06 -14.83
N LYS A 77 10.08 15.44 -14.12
CA LYS A 77 11.46 15.16 -14.57
C LYS A 77 11.72 13.66 -14.71
N ALA A 78 11.21 12.87 -13.78
CA ALA A 78 11.29 11.41 -13.75
C ALA A 78 10.26 10.71 -14.65
N ALA A 79 9.51 11.46 -15.48
CA ALA A 79 8.50 10.91 -16.39
C ALA A 79 7.45 10.01 -15.69
N GLY A 80 7.04 10.36 -14.47
CA GLY A 80 6.10 9.58 -13.66
C GLY A 80 6.73 8.56 -12.73
N GLY A 81 8.04 8.32 -12.83
CA GLY A 81 8.77 7.44 -11.91
C GLY A 81 8.98 8.05 -10.52
N ASN A 82 9.32 7.22 -9.54
CA ASN A 82 9.57 7.59 -8.14
C ASN A 82 11.06 7.59 -7.75
N GLY A 83 11.96 7.46 -8.72
CA GLY A 83 13.41 7.38 -8.54
C GLY A 83 14.09 8.72 -8.20
N PHE A 84 13.46 9.56 -7.39
CA PHE A 84 13.97 10.87 -6.99
C PHE A 84 14.03 10.99 -5.47
N SER A 85 14.92 11.87 -4.99
CA SER A 85 14.94 12.26 -3.57
C SER A 85 14.04 13.46 -3.34
N ILE A 86 13.37 13.52 -2.19
CA ILE A 86 12.50 14.66 -1.84
C ILE A 86 13.33 15.96 -1.83
N PRO A 87 12.96 16.98 -2.63
CA PRO A 87 13.73 18.22 -2.70
C PRO A 87 13.74 19.02 -1.38
N HIS A 88 14.93 19.43 -0.95
CA HIS A 88 15.13 20.24 0.26
C HIS A 88 15.37 21.73 -0.07
N MET A 89 14.33 22.57 0.05
CA MET A 89 14.42 24.02 -0.21
C MET A 89 14.67 24.89 1.04
N LYS A 90 15.20 24.33 2.14
CA LYS A 90 15.48 25.05 3.41
C LYS A 90 14.31 25.92 3.92
N LYS A 91 13.07 25.42 3.80
CA LYS A 91 11.81 26.14 4.09
C LYS A 91 11.79 26.85 5.45
N ALA A 92 12.33 26.22 6.51
CA ALA A 92 12.43 26.83 7.84
C ALA A 92 13.24 28.13 7.84
N HIS A 93 14.34 28.15 7.09
CA HIS A 93 15.22 29.31 7.00
C HIS A 93 14.58 30.44 6.20
N LEU A 94 13.91 30.12 5.08
CA LEU A 94 13.19 31.10 4.27
C LEU A 94 12.02 31.73 5.04
N SER A 95 11.25 30.91 5.76
CA SER A 95 10.14 31.36 6.60
C SER A 95 10.59 32.37 7.66
N ARG A 96 11.70 32.09 8.38
CA ARG A 96 12.27 33.03 9.37
C ARG A 96 12.70 34.37 8.79
N ARG A 97 12.98 34.44 7.49
CA ARG A 97 13.36 35.67 6.78
C ARG A 97 12.17 36.37 6.12
N GLY A 98 10.97 35.79 6.15
CA GLY A 98 9.82 36.29 5.40
C GLY A 98 9.95 36.11 3.88
N GLU A 99 10.84 35.21 3.43
CA GLU A 99 11.15 34.97 2.01
C GLU A 99 10.60 33.62 1.51
N LEU A 100 9.75 32.96 2.30
CA LEU A 100 9.16 31.69 1.89
C LEU A 100 8.16 31.97 0.75
N PRO A 101 8.33 31.37 -0.43
CA PRO A 101 7.37 31.55 -1.51
C PRO A 101 6.03 30.90 -1.15
N GLU A 102 4.93 31.45 -1.68
CA GLU A 102 3.60 30.85 -1.53
C GLU A 102 3.44 29.58 -2.38
N ALA A 103 4.15 29.50 -3.51
CA ALA A 103 4.14 28.37 -4.41
C ALA A 103 5.51 28.16 -5.09
N VAL A 104 5.78 26.91 -5.48
CA VAL A 104 6.93 26.52 -6.28
C VAL A 104 6.60 26.68 -7.76
N THR A 105 7.44 27.42 -8.48
CA THR A 105 7.34 27.54 -9.94
C THR A 105 7.87 26.29 -10.62
N CYS A 106 7.07 25.67 -11.48
CA CYS A 106 7.55 24.63 -12.38
C CYS A 106 8.38 25.27 -13.51
N PRO A 107 9.64 24.85 -13.72
CA PRO A 107 10.43 25.31 -14.86
C PRO A 107 9.73 25.00 -16.19
N ARG A 108 9.78 25.95 -17.13
CA ARG A 108 9.04 25.86 -18.40
C ARG A 108 9.47 24.64 -19.23
N ASP A 109 10.76 24.39 -19.30
CA ASP A 109 11.37 23.24 -19.96
C ASP A 109 10.89 21.91 -19.36
N VAL A 110 10.77 21.83 -18.03
CA VAL A 110 10.24 20.64 -17.34
C VAL A 110 8.78 20.44 -17.68
N TYR A 111 7.98 21.50 -17.63
CA TYR A 111 6.56 21.44 -18.00
C TYR A 111 6.37 20.99 -19.46
N GLU A 112 7.09 21.61 -20.40
CA GLU A 112 7.03 21.27 -21.82
C GLU A 112 7.47 19.82 -22.08
N SER A 113 8.54 19.35 -21.43
CA SER A 113 8.96 17.95 -21.48
C SER A 113 7.87 16.99 -20.99
N GLY A 114 7.18 17.35 -19.90
CA GLY A 114 6.05 16.58 -19.37
C GLY A 114 4.90 16.51 -20.37
N CYS A 115 4.51 17.64 -20.96
CA CYS A 115 3.46 17.68 -21.98
C CYS A 115 3.81 16.82 -23.20
N GLN A 116 5.04 16.88 -23.68
CA GLN A 116 5.50 16.07 -24.81
C GLN A 116 5.38 14.57 -24.51
N LYS A 117 5.89 14.12 -23.35
CA LYS A 117 5.80 12.71 -22.92
C LYS A 117 4.36 12.22 -22.83
N LEU A 118 3.45 13.07 -22.36
CA LEU A 118 2.02 12.76 -22.29
C LEU A 118 1.37 12.63 -23.67
N GLN A 119 1.81 13.42 -24.66
CA GLN A 119 1.32 13.33 -26.04
C GLN A 119 1.83 12.07 -26.75
N GLU A 120 3.06 11.65 -26.46
CA GLU A 120 3.66 10.43 -27.01
C GLU A 120 3.13 9.15 -26.35
N PHE A 121 2.48 9.26 -25.19
CA PHE A 121 1.99 8.11 -24.43
C PHE A 121 0.77 7.45 -25.09
N ASP A 122 0.98 6.28 -25.68
CA ASP A 122 -0.10 5.44 -26.18
C ASP A 122 -0.75 4.65 -25.03
N SER A 123 -1.80 5.24 -24.47
CA SER A 123 -2.60 4.62 -23.39
C SER A 123 -3.24 3.28 -23.78
N VAL A 124 -3.51 3.04 -25.06
CA VAL A 124 -4.12 1.78 -25.53
C VAL A 124 -3.08 0.68 -25.50
N LYS A 125 -1.88 0.96 -26.04
CA LYS A 125 -0.76 0.03 -26.00
C LYS A 125 -0.34 -0.28 -24.56
N ALA A 126 -0.23 0.74 -23.70
CA ALA A 126 0.14 0.54 -22.30
C ALA A 126 -0.88 -0.34 -21.55
N ARG A 127 -2.18 -0.15 -21.78
CA ARG A 127 -3.22 -0.99 -21.18
C ARG A 127 -3.18 -2.43 -21.68
N ALA A 128 -2.88 -2.65 -22.96
CA ALA A 128 -2.73 -3.99 -23.52
C ALA A 128 -1.55 -4.73 -22.87
N THR A 129 -0.38 -4.08 -22.79
CA THR A 129 0.80 -4.67 -22.12
C THR A 129 0.53 -4.98 -20.65
N LEU A 130 -0.11 -4.08 -19.91
CA LEU A 130 -0.51 -4.34 -18.52
C LEU A 130 -1.50 -5.50 -18.40
N ALA A 131 -2.46 -5.63 -19.33
CA ALA A 131 -3.39 -6.75 -19.32
C ALA A 131 -2.69 -8.09 -19.54
N ASP A 132 -1.70 -8.13 -20.45
CA ASP A 132 -0.88 -9.32 -20.69
C ASP A 132 -0.04 -9.69 -19.45
N GLU A 133 0.57 -8.72 -18.77
CA GLU A 133 1.33 -8.92 -17.54
C GLU A 133 0.44 -9.44 -16.39
N VAL A 134 -0.75 -8.86 -16.21
CA VAL A 134 -1.72 -9.30 -15.20
C VAL A 134 -2.21 -10.72 -15.49
N LEU A 135 -2.45 -11.04 -16.76
CA LEU A 135 -2.85 -12.39 -17.17
C LEU A 135 -1.75 -13.41 -16.86
N ALA A 136 -0.48 -13.08 -17.16
CA ALA A 136 0.66 -13.94 -16.85
C ALA A 136 0.77 -14.21 -15.33
N GLN A 137 0.69 -13.17 -14.49
CA GLN A 137 0.70 -13.34 -13.04
C GLN A 137 -0.49 -14.15 -12.52
N HIS A 138 -1.67 -13.97 -13.10
CA HIS A 138 -2.85 -14.74 -12.71
C HIS A 138 -2.69 -16.23 -13.03
N ILE A 139 -2.09 -16.55 -14.19
CA ILE A 139 -1.80 -17.94 -14.58
C ILE A 139 -0.81 -18.58 -13.58
N ASP A 140 0.30 -17.90 -13.27
CA ASP A 140 1.30 -18.41 -12.31
C ASP A 140 0.68 -18.67 -10.94
N THR A 141 -0.11 -17.72 -10.42
CA THR A 141 -0.79 -17.86 -9.13
C THR A 141 -1.79 -19.02 -9.13
N THR A 142 -2.51 -19.21 -10.25
CA THR A 142 -3.48 -20.29 -10.38
C THR A 142 -2.81 -21.66 -10.41
N ILE A 143 -1.64 -21.75 -11.06
CA ILE A 143 -0.83 -22.98 -11.08
C ILE A 143 -0.36 -23.31 -9.65
N GLU A 144 0.19 -22.34 -8.93
CA GLU A 144 0.67 -22.53 -7.55
C GLU A 144 -0.46 -23.03 -6.61
N ILE A 145 -1.65 -22.41 -6.69
CA ILE A 145 -2.83 -22.85 -5.93
C ILE A 145 -3.26 -24.26 -6.33
N ALA A 146 -3.22 -24.61 -7.62
CA ALA A 146 -3.59 -25.94 -8.09
C ALA A 146 -2.58 -27.00 -7.61
N GLU A 147 -1.29 -26.69 -7.60
CA GLU A 147 -0.23 -27.57 -7.08
C GLU A 147 -0.40 -27.81 -5.57
N GLU A 148 -0.66 -26.76 -4.78
CA GLU A 148 -0.98 -26.89 -3.35
C GLU A 148 -2.22 -27.76 -3.11
N ALA A 149 -3.28 -27.54 -3.90
CA ALA A 149 -4.52 -28.33 -3.80
C ALA A 149 -4.29 -29.82 -4.10
N ILE A 150 -3.49 -30.13 -5.13
CA ILE A 150 -3.12 -31.51 -5.50
C ILE A 150 -2.28 -32.16 -4.40
N LEU A 151 -1.27 -31.46 -3.87
CA LEU A 151 -0.44 -31.97 -2.78
C LEU A 151 -1.24 -32.22 -1.50
N SER A 152 -2.18 -31.33 -1.17
CA SER A 152 -3.07 -31.49 -0.01
C SER A 152 -4.02 -32.69 -0.17
N SER A 153 -4.54 -32.90 -1.37
CA SER A 153 -5.46 -33.98 -1.70
C SER A 153 -4.74 -35.35 -1.73
N ASN A 154 -3.52 -35.40 -2.28
CA ASN A 154 -2.69 -36.60 -2.25
C ASN A 154 -2.24 -36.98 -0.83
N ASN A 155 -1.95 -35.99 0.02
CA ASN A 155 -1.69 -36.25 1.44
C ASN A 155 -2.93 -36.82 2.14
N PHE A 156 -4.12 -36.26 1.88
CA PHE A 156 -5.37 -36.76 2.45
C PHE A 156 -5.68 -38.21 2.00
N SER A 157 -5.49 -38.53 0.72
CA SER A 157 -5.66 -39.89 0.20
C SER A 157 -4.64 -40.89 0.75
N LEU A 158 -3.38 -40.50 0.93
CA LEU A 158 -2.36 -41.37 1.55
C LEU A 158 -2.65 -41.60 3.04
N GLN A 159 -3.11 -40.58 3.77
CA GLN A 159 -3.53 -40.72 5.17
C GLN A 159 -4.74 -41.66 5.31
N PHE A 160 -5.69 -41.58 4.37
CA PHE A 160 -6.83 -42.48 4.31
C PHE A 160 -6.42 -43.93 4.00
N ILE A 161 -5.55 -44.15 3.00
CA ILE A 161 -5.06 -45.49 2.64
C ILE A 161 -4.25 -46.12 3.79
N LEU A 162 -3.35 -45.36 4.41
CA LEU A 162 -2.56 -45.84 5.56
C LEU A 162 -3.43 -46.09 6.81
N SER A 163 -4.60 -45.47 6.91
CA SER A 163 -5.57 -45.74 7.98
C SER A 163 -6.39 -47.02 7.73
N THR A 164 -6.49 -47.51 6.49
CA THR A 164 -7.30 -48.69 6.13
C THR A 164 -6.52 -50.01 6.10
N ASP A 165 -5.18 -49.96 6.07
CA ASP A 165 -4.32 -51.17 6.08
C ASP A 165 -4.17 -51.83 7.47
N GLY A 166 -4.87 -51.32 8.50
CA GLY A 166 -4.85 -51.86 9.87
C GLY A 166 -5.95 -52.87 10.21
N LEU A 167 -6.78 -53.30 9.25
CA LEU A 167 -7.79 -54.35 9.50
C LEU A 167 -7.18 -55.74 9.22
N GLU A 168 -6.33 -56.21 10.13
CA GLU A 168 -5.97 -57.62 10.19
C GLU A 168 -7.23 -58.43 10.56
N HIS A 169 -7.67 -59.30 9.65
CA HIS A 169 -8.70 -60.29 9.90
C HIS A 169 -8.13 -61.37 10.83
N GLU A 170 -8.40 -61.28 12.14
CA GLU A 170 -8.30 -62.44 13.01
C GLU A 170 -9.48 -63.37 12.74
N VAL A 171 -9.21 -64.51 12.11
CA VAL A 171 -10.15 -65.62 11.97
C VAL A 171 -10.03 -66.48 13.22
N ASN A 172 -11.06 -66.50 14.07
CA ASN A 172 -11.19 -67.50 15.12
C ASN A 172 -11.90 -68.76 14.57
N ASP A 173 -11.51 -69.93 15.08
CA ASP A 173 -11.83 -71.29 14.58
C ASP A 173 -13.32 -71.67 14.52
N ASP A 174 -14.25 -70.79 14.90
CA ASP A 174 -15.69 -71.08 14.97
C ASP A 174 -16.56 -70.35 13.93
N GLY A 175 -15.96 -69.65 12.96
CA GLY A 175 -16.66 -69.25 11.72
C GLY A 175 -17.72 -68.15 11.82
N ASP A 176 -17.82 -67.40 12.92
CA ASP A 176 -18.71 -66.24 13.05
C ASP A 176 -17.94 -64.90 13.03
N LEU A 177 -18.24 -64.05 12.02
CA LEU A 177 -17.70 -62.71 11.85
C LEU A 177 -18.47 -61.70 12.72
N HIS A 178 -17.93 -61.33 13.89
CA HIS A 178 -18.40 -60.15 14.61
C HIS A 178 -17.64 -58.90 14.13
N HIS A 179 -18.37 -57.98 13.48
CA HIS A 179 -17.85 -56.68 13.07
C HIS A 179 -17.72 -55.76 14.30
N VAL A 180 -16.52 -55.58 14.83
CA VAL A 180 -16.23 -54.62 15.90
C VAL A 180 -15.59 -53.39 15.27
N MET A 181 -16.38 -52.32 15.10
CA MET A 181 -15.89 -51.00 14.68
C MET A 181 -15.35 -50.26 15.90
N TYR A 182 -14.03 -50.18 16.07
CA TYR A 182 -13.43 -49.16 16.93
C TYR A 182 -13.23 -47.88 16.14
N TYR A 183 -13.97 -46.84 16.50
CA TYR A 183 -13.75 -45.48 15.99
C TYR A 183 -12.61 -44.83 16.78
N LEU A 184 -11.55 -44.41 16.08
CA LEU A 184 -10.85 -43.16 16.36
C LEU A 184 -10.75 -42.37 15.06
#